data_AF-A0A1M3M1A0-F1
#
_entry.id   AF-A0A1M3M1A0-F1
#
_cell.length_a   1.000
_cell.length_b   1.000
_cell.length_c   1.000
_cell.angle_alpha   90.00
_cell.angle_beta   90.00
_cell.angle_gamma   90.00
#
_symmetry.space_group_name_H-M   'P 1'
#
loop_
_entity.id
_entity.type
_entity.pdbx_description
1 polymer ?
#
loop_
_entity_poly.entity_id
_entity_poly.type
_entity_poly.pdbx_seq_one_letter_code
_entity_poly.pdbx_strand_id
1 'polypeptide(L)'
;MAAKSRSQIIGEIEDYIDKNGGVFAQWFVGCTGAPKGMLFTQHGVKQKGDAWIARQAKDDLDAHDVVEYFVGTKRTKGRAKERRDTDLYVYAFKVKSHTRI
;
A
#
# COMPACT_ATOMS: atom_id res chain seq x y z
N MET A 1 -7.46 -14.22 -6.98
CA MET A 1 -7.65 -13.39 -5.77
C MET A 1 -8.97 -12.66 -5.96
N ALA A 2 -9.87 -12.69 -4.98
CA ALA A 2 -11.13 -11.95 -5.09
C ALA A 2 -10.84 -10.45 -4.91
N ALA A 3 -11.39 -9.61 -5.79
CA ALA A 3 -11.28 -8.17 -5.66
C ALA A 3 -12.02 -7.69 -4.41
N LYS A 4 -11.36 -6.86 -3.61
CA LYS A 4 -11.88 -6.37 -2.33
C LYS A 4 -12.39 -4.95 -2.47
N SER A 5 -13.47 -4.63 -1.75
CA SER A 5 -13.97 -3.26 -1.70
C SER A 5 -12.98 -2.36 -0.94
N ARG A 6 -12.95 -1.07 -1.27
CA ARG A 6 -12.20 -0.02 -0.55
C ARG A 6 -12.11 -0.23 0.96
N SER A 7 -13.25 -0.40 1.65
CA SER A 7 -13.29 -0.46 3.12
C SER A 7 -12.64 -1.72 3.68
N GLN A 8 -12.69 -2.82 2.93
CA GLN A 8 -12.01 -4.06 3.32
C GLN A 8 -10.50 -3.91 3.21
N ILE A 9 -10.02 -3.25 2.15
CA ILE A 9 -8.59 -2.99 1.96
C ILE A 9 -8.06 -2.07 3.06
N ILE A 10 -8.79 -1.00 3.37
CA ILE A 10 -8.44 -0.08 4.47
C ILE A 10 -8.32 -0.86 5.77
N GLY A 11 -9.37 -1.60 6.16
CA GLY A 11 -9.36 -2.36 7.42
C GLY A 11 -8.25 -3.40 7.49
N GLU A 12 -7.95 -4.09 6.39
CA GLU A 12 -6.84 -5.04 6.35
C GLU A 12 -5.46 -4.38 6.44
N ILE A 13 -5.27 -3.23 5.80
CA ILE A 13 -4.00 -2.49 5.90
C ILE A 13 -3.85 -1.94 7.33
N GLU A 14 -4.90 -1.39 7.93
CA GLU A 14 -4.88 -0.91 9.31
C GLU A 14 -4.56 -2.03 10.31
N ASP A 15 -5.26 -3.16 10.21
CA ASP A 15 -4.99 -4.35 11.04
C ASP A 15 -3.56 -4.86 10.83
N TYR A 16 -3.06 -4.84 9.60
CA TYR A 16 -1.69 -5.24 9.31
C TYR A 16 -0.66 -4.27 9.90
N ILE A 17 -0.91 -2.96 9.83
CA ILE A 17 -0.06 -1.93 10.43
C ILE A 17 -0.04 -2.09 11.95
N ASP A 18 -1.21 -2.29 12.57
CA ASP A 18 -1.35 -2.50 14.01
C ASP A 18 -0.57 -3.73 14.47
N LYS A 19 -0.74 -4.87 13.78
CA LYS A 19 -0.03 -6.12 14.08
C LYS A 19 1.49 -6.03 13.94
N ASN A 20 1.99 -5.26 12.97
CA ASN A 20 3.44 -5.11 12.72
C ASN A 20 4.05 -3.87 13.43
N GLY A 21 3.21 -3.08 14.09
CA GLY A 21 3.54 -1.88 14.84
C GLY A 21 4.12 -0.73 14.01
N GLY A 22 4.27 0.41 14.67
CA GLY A 22 4.76 1.66 14.09
C GLY A 22 3.62 2.63 13.80
N VAL A 23 3.94 3.92 13.72
CA VAL A 23 2.96 4.95 13.38
C VAL A 23 2.71 4.95 11.88
N PHE A 24 1.51 5.33 11.44
CA PHE A 24 1.16 5.42 10.01
C PHE A 24 2.20 6.20 9.17
N ALA A 25 2.83 7.24 9.72
CA ALA A 25 3.90 8.00 9.06
C ALA A 25 5.21 7.20 8.78
N GLN A 26 5.39 6.03 9.39
CA GLN A 26 6.48 5.08 9.10
C GLN A 26 6.10 4.05 8.03
N TRP A 27 4.88 4.11 7.53
CA TRP A 27 4.40 3.23 6.48
C TRP A 27 4.28 3.99 5.17
N PHE A 28 4.59 3.30 4.09
CA PHE A 28 4.36 3.77 2.75
C PHE A 28 3.16 3.04 2.17
N VAL A 29 2.23 3.77 1.55
CA VAL A 29 1.05 3.24 0.87
C VAL A 29 1.02 3.77 -0.57
N GLY A 30 0.77 2.90 -1.54
CA GLY A 30 0.63 3.26 -2.94
C GLY A 30 -0.22 2.27 -3.71
N CYS A 31 -0.59 2.63 -4.93
CA CYS A 31 -1.29 1.75 -5.87
C CYS A 31 -0.45 1.48 -7.12
N THR A 32 -0.64 0.32 -7.75
CA THR A 32 0.05 -0.10 -8.97
C THR A 32 -0.62 -1.30 -9.63
N GLY A 33 -0.40 -1.51 -10.93
CA GLY A 33 -0.71 -2.78 -11.59
C GLY A 33 0.25 -3.93 -11.31
N ALA A 34 1.45 -3.64 -10.78
CA ALA A 34 2.50 -4.64 -10.55
C ALA A 34 3.12 -4.51 -9.13
N PRO A 35 2.40 -4.94 -8.07
CA PRO A 35 2.81 -4.70 -6.68
C PRO A 35 4.14 -5.34 -6.31
N LYS A 36 4.45 -6.52 -6.86
CA LYS A 36 5.73 -7.21 -6.58
C LYS A 36 6.94 -6.43 -7.10
N GLY A 37 6.84 -5.85 -8.29
CA GLY A 37 7.91 -5.05 -8.88
C GLY A 37 8.12 -3.75 -8.10
N MET A 38 7.03 -3.08 -7.73
CA MET A 38 7.10 -1.88 -6.89
C MET A 38 7.74 -2.19 -5.54
N LEU A 39 7.22 -3.19 -4.81
CA LEU A 39 7.70 -3.54 -3.47
C LEU A 39 9.17 -3.99 -3.49
N PHE A 40 9.51 -5.01 -4.26
CA PHE A 40 10.80 -5.70 -4.11
C PHE A 40 11.89 -5.13 -5.02
N THR A 41 11.54 -4.61 -6.20
CA THR A 41 12.53 -4.09 -7.16
C THR A 41 12.73 -2.59 -6.98
N GLN A 42 11.64 -1.81 -6.98
CA GLN A 42 11.75 -0.35 -6.89
C GLN A 42 12.03 0.12 -5.46
N HIS A 43 11.20 -0.30 -4.50
CA HIS A 43 11.30 0.11 -3.11
C HIS A 43 12.32 -0.71 -2.31
N GLY A 44 12.79 -1.85 -2.84
CA GLY A 44 13.79 -2.70 -2.19
C GLY A 44 13.30 -3.38 -0.91
N VAL A 45 11.98 -3.55 -0.77
CA VAL A 45 11.38 -4.30 0.34
C VAL A 45 11.87 -5.75 0.28
N LYS A 46 12.24 -6.33 1.43
CA LYS A 46 12.64 -7.73 1.51
C LYS A 46 11.40 -8.60 1.65
N GLN A 47 11.24 -9.59 0.77
CA GLN A 47 10.12 -10.53 0.84
C GLN A 47 10.02 -11.24 2.19
N LYS A 48 11.17 -11.52 2.83
CA LYS A 48 11.28 -12.07 4.17
C LYS A 48 11.92 -11.05 5.12
N GLY A 49 11.29 -10.83 6.26
CA GLY A 49 11.79 -9.97 7.35
C GLY A 49 11.29 -8.52 7.33
N ASP A 50 10.70 -8.05 6.22
CA ASP A 50 9.99 -6.77 6.16
C ASP A 50 8.48 -6.96 6.22
N ALA A 51 7.81 -6.00 6.84
CA ALA A 51 6.35 -5.96 6.89
C ALA A 51 5.83 -5.28 5.63
N TRP A 52 5.08 -6.04 4.82
CA TRP A 52 4.45 -5.56 3.61
C TRP A 52 3.15 -6.31 3.34
N ILE A 53 2.20 -5.62 2.73
CA ILE A 53 0.90 -6.16 2.36
C ILE A 53 0.53 -5.63 0.98
N ALA A 54 -0.06 -6.48 0.15
CA ALA A 54 -0.64 -6.10 -1.13
C ALA A 54 -2.06 -6.65 -1.21
N ARG A 55 -2.98 -5.83 -1.71
CA ARG A 55 -4.40 -6.16 -1.88
C ARG A 55 -4.89 -5.67 -3.23
N GLN A 56 -5.73 -6.46 -3.86
CA GLN A 56 -6.36 -6.14 -5.13
C GLN A 56 -7.70 -5.46 -4.87
N ALA A 57 -7.86 -4.25 -5.41
CA ALA A 57 -9.12 -3.52 -5.47
C ALA A 57 -10.01 -4.03 -6.62
N LYS A 58 -11.28 -3.64 -6.60
CA LYS A 58 -12.24 -3.91 -7.67
C LYS A 58 -11.92 -3.13 -8.93
N ASP A 59 -11.51 -1.89 -8.73
CA ASP A 59 -11.26 -0.91 -9.76
C ASP A 59 -10.14 0.04 -9.31
N ASP A 60 -9.61 0.80 -10.26
CA ASP A 60 -8.56 1.78 -10.01
C ASP A 60 -9.08 2.92 -9.11
N LEU A 61 -10.38 3.26 -9.20
CA LEU A 61 -11.00 4.27 -8.34
C LEU A 61 -10.88 3.89 -6.87
N ASP A 62 -11.33 2.67 -6.51
CA ASP A 62 -11.19 2.12 -5.17
C ASP A 62 -9.72 2.10 -4.72
N ALA A 63 -8.80 1.67 -5.60
CA ALA A 63 -7.38 1.61 -5.27
C ALA A 63 -6.79 3.00 -4.94
N HIS A 64 -7.12 4.02 -5.75
CA HIS A 64 -6.66 5.39 -5.55
C HIS A 64 -7.28 6.03 -4.31
N ASP A 65 -8.57 5.83 -4.07
CA ASP A 65 -9.27 6.36 -2.91
C ASP A 65 -8.69 5.82 -1.59
N VAL A 66 -8.35 4.52 -1.55
CA VAL A 66 -7.65 3.93 -0.41
C VAL A 66 -6.31 4.63 -0.15
N VAL A 67 -5.50 4.88 -1.19
CA VAL A 67 -4.22 5.59 -1.05
C VAL A 67 -4.43 7.01 -0.55
N GLU A 68 -5.43 7.72 -1.09
CA GLU A 68 -5.76 9.08 -0.67
C GLU A 68 -6.19 9.13 0.80
N TYR A 69 -6.98 8.15 1.26
CA TYR A 69 -7.34 8.02 2.67
C TYR A 69 -6.12 7.86 3.57
N PHE A 70 -5.20 6.95 3.23
CA PHE A 70 -4.01 6.72 4.05
C PHE A 70 -3.05 7.92 4.06
N VAL A 71 -2.82 8.54 2.90
CA VAL A 71 -1.91 9.69 2.79
C VAL A 71 -2.53 10.94 3.40
N GLY A 72 -3.80 11.24 3.09
CA GLY A 72 -4.49 12.45 3.54
C GLY A 72 -4.97 12.37 4.99
N THR A 73 -5.63 11.27 5.37
CA THR A 73 -6.21 11.12 6.72
C THR A 73 -5.20 10.57 7.73
N LYS A 74 -4.46 9.51 7.36
CA LYS A 74 -3.53 8.82 8.29
C LYS A 74 -2.10 9.36 8.22
N ARG A 75 -1.80 10.27 7.29
CA ARG A 75 -0.47 10.84 7.06
C ARG A 75 0.60 9.78 6.81
N THR A 76 0.25 8.69 6.13
CA THR A 76 1.25 7.72 5.66
C THR A 76 2.14 8.35 4.61
N LYS A 77 3.35 7.79 4.45
CA LYS A 77 4.14 8.08 3.25
C LYS A 77 3.43 7.47 2.05
N GLY A 78 3.57 8.09 0.90
CA GLY A 78 2.84 7.69 -0.28
C GLY A 78 2.56 8.89 -1.16
N ARG A 79 2.26 8.60 -2.41
CA ARG A 79 1.81 9.63 -3.35
C ARG A 79 0.64 9.05 -4.11
N ALA A 80 -0.47 9.78 -4.12
CA ALA A 80 -1.49 9.58 -5.14
C ALA A 80 -0.79 9.79 -6.50
N LYS A 81 -0.55 8.69 -7.22
CA LYS A 81 -0.07 8.77 -8.60
C LYS A 81 -1.22 9.25 -9.48
N GLU A 82 -0.87 9.73 -10.68
CA GLU A 82 -1.86 9.90 -11.74
C GLU A 82 -2.57 8.58 -11.98
N ARG A 83 -3.90 8.63 -12.03
CA ARG A 83 -4.78 7.48 -12.18
C ARG A 83 -4.48 6.75 -13.49
N ARG A 84 -4.19 5.46 -13.39
CA ARG A 84 -4.11 4.56 -14.54
C ARG A 84 -5.06 3.41 -14.31
N ASP A 85 -5.80 3.02 -15.35
CA ASP A 85 -6.68 1.84 -15.34
C ASP A 85 -5.96 0.54 -14.91
N THR A 86 -4.63 0.49 -15.01
CA THR A 86 -3.85 -0.67 -14.58
C THR A 86 -3.65 -0.76 -13.07
N ASP A 87 -3.90 0.31 -12.31
CA ASP A 87 -3.51 0.44 -10.90
C ASP A 87 -4.52 -0.21 -9.93
N LEU A 88 -4.76 -1.50 -10.13
CA LEU A 88 -5.74 -2.30 -9.37
C LEU A 88 -5.21 -2.85 -8.04
N TYR A 89 -3.92 -2.73 -7.75
CA TYR A 89 -3.35 -3.26 -6.50
C TYR A 89 -2.89 -2.13 -5.60
N VAL A 90 -3.40 -2.11 -4.38
CA VAL A 90 -2.90 -1.29 -3.29
C VAL A 90 -1.84 -2.08 -2.54
N TYR A 91 -0.69 -1.47 -2.32
CA TYR A 91 0.37 -2.03 -1.50
C TYR A 91 0.74 -1.07 -0.39
N ALA A 92 1.12 -1.65 0.75
CA ALA A 92 1.66 -0.94 1.88
C ALA A 92 2.88 -1.68 2.42
N PHE A 93 3.89 -0.94 2.87
CA PHE A 93 5.08 -1.50 3.51
C PHE A 93 5.61 -0.58 4.60
N LYS A 94 6.26 -1.16 5.60
CA LYS A 94 6.93 -0.40 6.65
C LYS A 94 8.27 0.11 6.13
N VAL A 95 8.44 1.43 6.14
CA VAL A 95 9.68 2.08 5.68
C VAL A 95 10.80 1.74 6.66
N LYS A 96 11.87 1.17 6.12
CA LYS A 96 13.12 0.85 6.82
C LYS A 96 14.28 1.57 6.14
N SER A 97 15.45 1.54 6.78
CA SER A 97 16.64 2.23 6.29
C SER A 97 17.10 1.78 4.90
N HIS A 98 16.78 0.55 4.48
CA HIS A 98 17.13 0.03 3.15
C HIS A 98 16.03 0.24 2.10
N THR A 99 14.82 0.64 2.51
CA THR A 99 13.72 0.85 1.57
C THR A 99 13.77 2.25 0.97
N ARG A 100 13.48 2.36 -0.32
CA ARG A 100 13.40 3.63 -1.05
C ARG A 100 11.94 4.09 -1.09
N ILE A 101 11.67 5.39 -1.01
CA ILE A 101 10.31 5.98 -1.07
C ILE A 101 10.15 6.86 -2.29
#